data_AF-A0A600JDA4-F1
#
_entry.id   AF-A0A600JDA4-F1
#
_cell.length_a   1.000
_cell.length_b   1.000
_cell.length_c   1.000
_cell.angle_alpha   90.00
_cell.angle_beta   90.00
_cell.angle_gamma   90.00
#
_symmetry.space_group_name_H-M   'P 1'
#
loop_
_entity.id
_entity.type
_entity.pdbx_description
1 polymer ?
#
loop_
_entity_poly.entity_id
_entity_poly.type
_entity_poly.pdbx_seq_one_letter_code
_entity_poly.pdbx_strand_id
1 'polypeptide(L)'
;MSAKFYTLLTEIGAAKLASAAALGIPLKITHMAVGDGGGVLPTPSAQQTALVAEKRRAALNMLYIDPQNSSQIIAEQVIPETEGGWWIREVGLFDETGALIAVGNCPESYKPQLVEGSGRTQTVRMVLITSSTDNITLKIDPAVVLATRKYVDDKALELKVYVDDLMAKHLAAPDPHSQYAQKDSPTLTGIPKVPTPAAGNSTKQIANTEFVASSIAAMVDSAPAALDTLNELAAALGNDPNFATTMINALAGKQPLDNTLTNLSGKDIAGLLTYLG
;
A
#
# COMPACT_ATOMS: atom_id res chain seq x y z
N MET A 1 30.54 22.47 -44.66
CA MET A 1 31.49 22.92 -43.62
C MET A 1 31.73 21.75 -42.70
N SER A 2 32.96 21.24 -42.60
CA SER A 2 33.29 20.23 -41.59
C SER A 2 33.19 20.87 -40.21
N ALA A 3 32.56 20.16 -39.26
CA ALA A 3 32.50 20.62 -37.89
C ALA A 3 33.92 20.69 -37.31
N LYS A 4 34.27 21.80 -36.62
CA LYS A 4 35.59 21.98 -36.01
C LYS A 4 35.85 20.97 -34.88
N PHE A 5 34.79 20.57 -34.19
CA PHE A 5 34.81 19.56 -33.14
C PHE A 5 33.84 18.44 -33.50
N TYR A 6 34.32 17.20 -33.45
CA TYR A 6 33.55 16.04 -33.81
C TYR A 6 34.10 14.80 -33.10
N THR A 7 33.23 13.81 -32.97
CA THR A 7 33.58 12.47 -32.52
C THR A 7 33.43 11.52 -33.69
N LEU A 8 34.28 10.51 -33.74
CA LEU A 8 34.16 9.43 -34.70
C LEU A 8 34.31 8.08 -34.00
N LEU A 9 33.74 7.07 -34.63
CA LEU A 9 33.95 5.68 -34.28
C LEU A 9 35.27 5.22 -34.90
N THR A 10 36.14 4.58 -34.12
CA THR A 10 37.35 3.97 -34.66
C THR A 10 37.00 2.70 -35.45
N GLU A 11 37.92 2.22 -36.27
CA GLU A 11 37.78 0.93 -36.96
C GLU A 11 37.61 -0.23 -35.97
N ILE A 12 38.32 -0.17 -34.82
CA ILE A 12 38.18 -1.14 -33.73
C ILE A 12 36.78 -1.07 -33.11
N GLY A 13 36.30 0.15 -32.83
CA GLY A 13 34.96 0.37 -32.30
C GLY A 13 33.87 -0.11 -33.26
N ALA A 14 34.02 0.17 -34.56
CA ALA A 14 33.11 -0.29 -35.59
C ALA A 14 33.09 -1.82 -35.70
N ALA A 15 34.25 -2.47 -35.70
CA ALA A 15 34.36 -3.92 -35.74
C ALA A 15 33.75 -4.58 -34.50
N LYS A 16 33.96 -4.00 -33.31
CA LYS A 16 33.38 -4.51 -32.06
C LYS A 16 31.87 -4.29 -31.98
N LEU A 17 31.36 -3.16 -32.49
CA LEU A 17 29.93 -2.91 -32.56
C LEU A 17 29.24 -3.85 -33.57
N ALA A 18 29.86 -4.09 -34.72
CA ALA A 18 29.39 -5.07 -35.70
C ALA A 18 29.40 -6.50 -35.11
N SER A 19 30.44 -6.85 -34.36
CA SER A 19 30.55 -8.15 -33.67
C SER A 19 29.49 -8.30 -32.57
N ALA A 20 29.20 -7.22 -31.83
CA ALA A 20 28.14 -7.20 -30.83
C ALA A 20 26.76 -7.48 -31.45
N ALA A 21 26.47 -6.86 -32.60
CA ALA A 21 25.26 -7.10 -33.37
C ALA A 21 25.17 -8.54 -33.91
N ALA A 22 26.30 -9.11 -34.36
CA ALA A 22 26.33 -10.45 -34.95
C ALA A 22 26.24 -11.58 -33.90
N LEU A 23 26.88 -11.39 -32.74
CA LEU A 23 26.96 -12.40 -31.66
C LEU A 23 25.89 -12.23 -30.59
N GLY A 24 25.16 -11.10 -30.59
CA GLY A 24 24.20 -10.76 -29.53
C GLY A 24 24.84 -10.46 -28.18
N ILE A 25 26.16 -10.23 -28.12
CA ILE A 25 26.89 -9.87 -26.90
C ILE A 25 27.08 -8.35 -26.90
N PRO A 26 26.43 -7.59 -26.00
CA PRO A 26 26.52 -6.14 -26.01
C PRO A 26 27.94 -5.62 -25.75
N LEU A 27 28.34 -4.59 -26.49
CA LEU A 27 29.60 -3.87 -26.29
C LEU A 27 29.55 -3.06 -24.99
N LYS A 28 30.44 -3.38 -24.07
CA LYS A 28 30.57 -2.67 -22.79
C LYS A 28 31.60 -1.56 -22.89
N ILE A 29 31.15 -0.32 -22.99
CA ILE A 29 32.00 0.87 -22.86
C ILE A 29 32.11 1.20 -21.37
N THR A 30 33.32 1.16 -20.83
CA THR A 30 33.54 1.18 -19.37
C THR A 30 34.33 2.40 -18.90
N HIS A 31 35.23 2.91 -19.74
CA HIS A 31 36.13 4.01 -19.38
C HIS A 31 36.08 5.14 -20.40
N MET A 32 36.32 6.35 -19.93
CA MET A 32 36.61 7.50 -20.77
C MET A 32 37.99 8.02 -20.41
N ALA A 33 38.81 8.28 -21.42
CA ALA A 33 40.07 8.99 -21.24
C ALA A 33 40.01 10.37 -21.87
N VAL A 34 40.84 11.26 -21.33
CA VAL A 34 41.03 12.62 -21.82
C VAL A 34 42.52 12.90 -21.97
N GLY A 35 42.87 13.69 -22.97
CA GLY A 35 44.25 14.00 -23.32
C GLY A 35 44.45 15.44 -23.73
N ASP A 36 45.71 15.87 -23.73
CA ASP A 36 46.11 17.23 -24.12
C ASP A 36 46.50 17.34 -25.60
N GLY A 37 46.35 16.26 -26.38
CA GLY A 37 46.62 16.24 -27.82
C GLY A 37 48.08 16.49 -28.20
N GLY A 38 49.02 16.36 -27.25
CA GLY A 38 50.45 16.64 -27.50
C GLY A 38 50.76 18.13 -27.60
N GLY A 39 49.94 19.00 -27.00
CA GLY A 39 50.13 20.45 -27.05
C GLY A 39 49.31 21.17 -28.11
N VAL A 40 48.68 20.44 -29.04
CA VAL A 40 47.89 20.98 -30.15
C VAL A 40 46.53 20.31 -30.23
N LEU A 41 45.56 20.94 -30.90
CA LEU A 41 44.25 20.33 -31.14
C LEU A 41 44.40 19.14 -32.11
N PRO A 42 44.17 17.89 -31.68
CA PRO A 42 44.36 16.75 -32.55
C PRO A 42 43.20 16.61 -33.53
N THR A 43 43.49 16.02 -34.70
CA THR A 43 42.48 15.63 -35.69
C THR A 43 42.11 14.17 -35.45
N PRO A 44 40.88 13.86 -35.01
CA PRO A 44 40.44 12.49 -34.81
C PRO A 44 40.56 11.67 -36.11
N SER A 45 41.09 10.45 -36.01
CA SER A 45 41.22 9.48 -37.11
C SER A 45 40.62 8.12 -36.70
N ALA A 46 39.95 7.46 -37.65
CA ALA A 46 39.34 6.14 -37.42
C ALA A 46 40.37 5.03 -37.16
N GLN A 47 41.62 5.21 -37.59
CA GLN A 47 42.71 4.24 -37.41
C GLN A 47 43.38 4.38 -36.02
N GLN A 48 42.95 5.35 -35.20
CA GLN A 48 43.51 5.52 -33.86
C GLN A 48 43.20 4.31 -32.98
N THR A 49 44.24 3.83 -32.29
CA THR A 49 44.14 2.78 -31.28
C THR A 49 44.35 3.32 -29.86
N ALA A 50 44.86 4.54 -29.73
CA ALA A 50 45.07 5.28 -28.49
C ALA A 50 44.91 6.79 -28.71
N LEU A 51 44.76 7.55 -27.62
CA LEU A 51 44.83 9.01 -27.64
C LEU A 51 46.27 9.47 -27.92
N VAL A 52 46.42 10.67 -28.50
CA VAL A 52 47.74 11.22 -28.85
C VAL A 52 48.59 11.44 -27.60
N ALA A 53 47.99 12.00 -26.55
CA ALA A 53 48.64 12.27 -25.27
C ALA A 53 47.62 12.17 -24.13
N GLU A 54 47.31 10.93 -23.75
CA GLU A 54 46.43 10.62 -22.63
C GLU A 54 46.97 11.21 -21.31
N LYS A 55 46.12 11.92 -20.58
CA LYS A 55 46.42 12.47 -19.24
C LYS A 55 45.71 11.73 -18.13
N ARG A 56 44.49 11.28 -18.41
CA ARG A 56 43.63 10.63 -17.42
C ARG A 56 42.68 9.68 -18.09
N ARG A 57 42.52 8.50 -17.48
CA ARG A 57 41.49 7.52 -17.81
C ARG A 57 40.80 7.12 -16.52
N ALA A 58 39.48 7.21 -16.48
CA ALA A 58 38.69 6.67 -15.39
C ALA A 58 37.39 6.03 -15.90
N ALA A 59 36.72 5.32 -15.00
CA ALA A 59 35.44 4.72 -15.29
C ALA A 59 34.40 5.81 -15.63
N LEU A 60 33.48 5.47 -16.52
CA LEU A 60 32.34 6.33 -16.84
C LEU A 60 31.43 6.51 -15.62
N ASN A 61 30.99 7.75 -15.40
CA ASN A 61 29.95 8.08 -14.44
C ASN A 61 28.57 7.78 -15.00
N MET A 62 28.34 8.14 -16.27
CA MET A 62 27.09 7.87 -16.97
C MET A 62 27.34 7.48 -18.43
N LEU A 63 26.57 6.52 -18.92
CA LEU A 63 26.46 6.16 -20.32
C LEU A 63 24.99 5.87 -20.63
N TYR A 64 24.37 6.68 -21.49
CA TYR A 64 22.95 6.56 -21.83
C TYR A 64 22.68 6.95 -23.28
N ILE A 65 21.56 6.50 -23.83
CA ILE A 65 21.08 6.91 -25.16
C ILE A 65 20.26 8.20 -24.99
N ASP A 66 20.46 9.18 -25.86
CA ASP A 66 19.71 10.44 -25.82
C ASP A 66 18.20 10.16 -26.00
N PRO A 67 17.33 10.54 -25.04
CA PRO A 67 15.89 10.34 -25.15
C PRO A 67 15.25 11.04 -26.36
N GLN A 68 15.87 12.11 -26.88
CA GLN A 68 15.39 12.85 -28.05
C GLN A 68 15.96 12.29 -29.36
N ASN A 69 17.04 11.49 -29.30
CA ASN A 69 17.73 10.98 -30.47
C ASN A 69 18.33 9.59 -30.21
N SER A 70 17.62 8.54 -30.61
CA SER A 70 18.01 7.15 -30.35
C SER A 70 19.33 6.73 -31.01
N SER A 71 19.87 7.50 -31.95
CA SER A 71 21.17 7.26 -32.59
C SER A 71 22.36 7.90 -31.84
N GLN A 72 22.11 8.64 -30.76
CA GLN A 72 23.15 9.31 -29.98
C GLN A 72 23.37 8.62 -28.63
N ILE A 73 24.62 8.30 -28.35
CA ILE A 73 25.07 7.81 -27.05
C ILE A 73 25.84 8.92 -26.38
N ILE A 74 25.44 9.23 -25.15
CA ILE A 74 26.08 10.24 -24.33
C ILE A 74 26.86 9.51 -23.25
N ALA A 75 28.18 9.70 -23.29
CA ALA A 75 29.10 9.22 -22.28
C ALA A 75 29.57 10.42 -21.46
N GLU A 76 29.56 10.30 -20.13
CA GLU A 76 29.99 11.35 -19.23
C GLU A 76 30.98 10.84 -18.19
N GLN A 77 31.95 11.71 -17.92
CA GLN A 77 32.93 11.53 -16.87
C GLN A 77 33.10 12.83 -16.10
N VAL A 78 33.07 12.73 -14.77
CA VAL A 78 33.34 13.83 -13.86
C VAL A 78 34.80 13.76 -13.43
N ILE A 79 35.53 14.85 -13.67
CA ILE A 79 36.92 15.02 -13.22
C ILE A 79 36.89 15.82 -11.91
N PRO A 80 37.28 15.22 -10.77
CA PRO A 80 37.27 15.89 -9.47
C PRO A 80 38.31 17.02 -9.41
N GLU A 81 38.22 17.88 -8.40
CA GLU A 81 39.18 18.97 -8.17
C GLU A 81 40.60 18.52 -7.81
N THR A 82 40.75 17.27 -7.38
CA THR A 82 42.03 16.65 -7.00
C THR A 82 42.87 16.26 -8.22
N GLU A 83 42.27 16.17 -9.41
CA GLU A 83 42.93 15.78 -10.65
C GLU A 83 42.86 16.93 -11.67
N GLY A 84 44.01 17.35 -12.21
CA GLY A 84 44.09 18.48 -13.12
C GLY A 84 45.54 18.89 -13.41
N GLY A 85 45.73 20.14 -13.83
CA GLY A 85 47.03 20.69 -14.21
C GLY A 85 47.37 20.50 -15.69
N TRP A 86 46.37 20.21 -16.54
CA TRP A 86 46.55 19.93 -17.96
C TRP A 86 45.37 20.41 -18.80
N TRP A 87 45.63 20.55 -20.11
CA TRP A 87 44.63 20.91 -21.10
C TRP A 87 43.86 19.68 -21.56
N ILE A 88 42.56 19.84 -21.74
CA ILE A 88 41.67 18.86 -22.37
C ILE A 88 41.50 19.28 -23.83
N ARG A 89 41.90 18.41 -24.75
CA ARG A 89 41.81 18.62 -26.21
C ARG A 89 41.24 17.41 -26.95
N GLU A 90 41.42 16.22 -26.40
CA GLU A 90 40.88 14.97 -26.93
C GLU A 90 40.17 14.17 -25.86
N VAL A 91 39.20 13.39 -26.30
CA VAL A 91 38.41 12.47 -25.49
C VAL A 91 38.31 11.13 -26.21
N GLY A 92 38.45 10.03 -25.47
CA GLY A 92 38.35 8.68 -26.00
C GLY A 92 37.45 7.81 -25.13
N LEU A 93 36.65 6.94 -25.75
CA LEU A 93 35.85 5.92 -25.08
C LEU A 93 36.52 4.56 -25.22
N PHE A 94 36.59 3.81 -24.13
CA PHE A 94 37.25 2.51 -24.08
C PHE A 94 36.31 1.43 -23.55
N ASP A 95 36.49 0.21 -24.07
CA ASP A 95 35.77 -0.97 -23.59
C ASP A 95 36.47 -1.67 -22.41
N GLU A 96 35.88 -2.76 -21.92
CA GLU A 96 36.45 -3.57 -20.82
C GLU A 96 37.82 -4.21 -21.14
N THR A 97 38.15 -4.34 -22.44
CA THR A 97 39.46 -4.86 -22.88
C THR A 97 40.51 -3.76 -23.03
N GLY A 98 40.14 -2.50 -22.81
CA GLY A 98 41.00 -1.34 -22.99
C GLY A 98 41.13 -0.88 -24.44
N ALA A 99 40.31 -1.39 -25.36
CA ALA A 99 40.30 -1.00 -26.77
C ALA A 99 39.63 0.36 -26.95
N LEU A 100 40.22 1.26 -27.75
CA LEU A 100 39.64 2.55 -28.10
C LEU A 100 38.45 2.33 -29.05
N ILE A 101 37.25 2.67 -28.61
CA ILE A 101 36.01 2.51 -29.35
C ILE A 101 35.71 3.76 -30.17
N ALA A 102 35.77 4.92 -29.54
CA ALA A 102 35.52 6.20 -30.19
C ALA A 102 36.52 7.23 -29.74
N VAL A 103 36.80 8.19 -30.61
CA VAL A 103 37.71 9.31 -30.34
C VAL A 103 37.07 10.60 -30.83
N GLY A 104 37.30 11.69 -30.11
CA GLY A 104 36.84 13.01 -30.51
C GLY A 104 37.78 14.10 -30.04
N ASN A 105 37.73 15.23 -30.74
CA ASN A 105 38.38 16.44 -30.32
C ASN A 105 37.38 17.36 -29.61
N CYS A 106 37.88 18.17 -28.69
CA CYS A 106 37.07 19.13 -27.94
C CYS A 106 37.74 20.51 -27.91
N PRO A 107 36.98 21.58 -27.65
CA PRO A 107 37.57 22.91 -27.44
C PRO A 107 38.60 22.87 -26.32
N GLU A 108 39.72 23.56 -26.52
CA GLU A 108 40.80 23.60 -25.55
C GLU A 108 40.28 24.14 -24.21
N SER A 109 40.31 23.28 -23.19
CA SER A 109 39.82 23.62 -21.85
C SER A 109 40.88 23.29 -20.82
N TYR A 110 41.28 24.27 -20.01
CA TYR A 110 42.22 24.03 -18.93
C TYR A 110 41.48 23.53 -17.68
N LYS A 111 41.90 22.37 -17.17
CA LYS A 111 41.38 21.78 -15.93
C LYS A 111 42.35 22.08 -14.78
N PRO A 112 42.12 23.11 -13.95
CA PRO A 112 43.01 23.41 -12.85
C PRO A 112 42.90 22.36 -11.73
N GLN A 113 43.98 22.25 -10.97
CA GLN A 113 44.04 21.45 -9.74
C GLN A 113 43.96 22.36 -8.51
N LEU A 114 43.45 21.84 -7.39
CA LEU A 114 43.31 22.61 -6.15
C LEU A 114 44.62 23.28 -5.68
N VAL A 115 45.78 22.65 -5.92
CA VAL A 115 47.11 23.20 -5.58
C VAL A 115 47.46 24.48 -6.34
N GLU A 116 46.79 24.75 -7.47
CA GLU A 116 46.92 25.98 -8.26
C GLU A 116 45.99 27.09 -7.74
N GLY A 117 45.32 26.88 -6.61
CA GLY A 117 44.41 27.84 -5.98
C GLY A 117 43.00 27.85 -6.58
N SER A 118 42.67 26.93 -7.49
CA SER A 118 41.36 26.83 -8.14
C SER A 118 40.94 25.37 -8.32
N GLY A 119 40.36 24.78 -7.27
CA GLY A 119 39.71 23.47 -7.34
C GLY A 119 38.43 23.56 -8.17
N ARG A 120 38.47 23.06 -9.41
CA ARG A 120 37.28 22.97 -10.26
C ARG A 120 36.92 21.51 -10.47
N THR A 121 35.66 21.16 -10.27
CA THR A 121 35.11 19.90 -10.80
C THR A 121 34.63 20.15 -12.23
N GLN A 122 35.05 19.31 -13.17
CA GLN A 122 34.70 19.48 -14.58
C GLN A 122 34.09 18.21 -15.15
N THR A 123 32.91 18.32 -15.72
CA THR A 123 32.25 17.21 -16.41
C THR A 123 32.62 17.25 -17.89
N VAL A 124 33.16 16.14 -18.39
CA VAL A 124 33.43 15.92 -19.81
C VAL A 124 32.33 15.04 -20.37
N ARG A 125 31.64 15.55 -21.38
CA ARG A 125 30.57 14.87 -22.10
C ARG A 125 31.03 14.58 -23.52
N MET A 126 31.00 13.31 -23.92
CA MET A 126 31.24 12.88 -25.30
C MET A 126 29.94 12.34 -25.88
N VAL A 127 29.51 12.91 -27.00
CA VAL A 127 28.32 12.47 -27.73
C VAL A 127 28.78 11.68 -28.95
N LEU A 128 28.48 10.39 -28.99
CA LEU A 128 28.81 9.50 -30.10
C LEU A 128 27.55 9.21 -30.91
N ILE A 129 27.61 9.45 -32.22
CA ILE A 129 26.54 9.06 -33.15
C ILE A 129 26.88 7.67 -33.71
N THR A 130 25.96 6.72 -33.60
CA THR A 130 26.10 5.37 -34.18
C THR A 130 24.84 4.97 -34.95
N SER A 131 24.99 4.05 -35.90
CA SER A 131 23.89 3.48 -36.67
C SER A 131 23.05 2.45 -35.90
N SER A 132 23.57 1.90 -34.80
CA SER A 132 22.84 0.96 -33.93
C SER A 132 23.28 1.11 -32.48
N THR A 133 22.35 1.52 -31.62
CA THR A 133 22.55 1.72 -30.17
C THR A 133 22.10 0.52 -29.32
N ASP A 134 21.33 -0.41 -29.90
CA ASP A 134 20.77 -1.59 -29.21
C ASP A 134 21.85 -2.55 -28.67
N ASN A 135 23.03 -2.54 -29.29
CA ASN A 135 24.11 -3.49 -29.01
C ASN A 135 25.11 -2.97 -27.98
N ILE A 136 24.76 -1.97 -27.17
CA ILE A 136 25.67 -1.32 -26.22
C ILE A 136 25.12 -1.45 -24.80
N THR A 137 25.96 -1.91 -23.87
CA THR A 137 25.58 -1.95 -22.44
C THR A 137 25.68 -0.56 -21.85
N LEU A 138 24.53 0.00 -21.48
CA LEU A 138 24.45 1.27 -20.77
C LEU A 138 24.82 1.08 -19.30
N LYS A 139 25.84 1.82 -18.84
CA LYS A 139 26.17 1.91 -17.43
C LYS A 139 25.54 3.17 -16.86
N ILE A 140 24.44 3.00 -16.14
CA ILE A 140 23.93 4.01 -15.22
C ILE A 140 24.51 3.62 -13.87
N ASP A 141 25.49 4.39 -13.36
CA ASP A 141 25.89 4.31 -11.96
C ASP A 141 25.12 5.41 -11.20
N PRO A 142 23.98 5.07 -10.55
CA PRO A 142 23.16 6.06 -9.87
C PRO A 142 23.79 6.59 -8.57
N ALA A 143 24.95 6.07 -8.12
CA ALA A 143 25.56 6.42 -6.84
C ALA A 143 26.54 7.61 -6.91
N VAL A 144 27.03 8.00 -8.09
CA VAL A 144 28.10 9.02 -8.24
C VAL A 144 27.61 10.30 -8.93
N VAL A 145 26.32 10.56 -8.98
CA VAL A 145 25.78 11.70 -9.74
C VAL A 145 25.19 12.73 -8.80
N LEU A 146 25.77 13.94 -8.83
CA LEU A 146 25.06 15.15 -8.44
C LEU A 146 23.82 15.25 -9.33
N ALA A 147 22.67 14.82 -8.82
CA ALA A 147 21.40 15.00 -9.49
C ALA A 147 21.20 16.49 -9.77
N THR A 148 20.90 16.83 -11.03
CA THR A 148 20.51 18.21 -11.34
C THR A 148 19.25 18.54 -10.54
N ARG A 149 19.08 19.79 -10.09
CA ARG A 149 17.85 20.20 -9.37
C ARG A 149 16.60 19.81 -10.15
N LYS A 150 16.61 20.00 -11.48
CA LYS A 150 15.52 19.58 -12.37
C LYS A 150 15.20 18.09 -12.27
N TYR A 151 16.20 17.21 -12.23
CA TYR A 151 15.96 15.77 -12.07
C TYR A 151 15.29 15.45 -10.73
N VAL A 152 15.73 16.10 -9.65
CA VAL A 152 15.13 15.92 -8.31
C VAL A 152 13.70 16.46 -8.28
N ASP A 153 13.46 17.63 -8.85
CA ASP A 153 12.14 18.27 -8.91
C ASP A 153 11.15 17.43 -9.75
N ASP A 154 11.58 16.92 -10.91
CA ASP A 154 10.76 16.06 -11.78
C ASP A 154 10.39 14.75 -11.05
N LYS A 155 11.35 14.14 -10.32
CA LYS A 155 11.09 12.92 -9.55
C LYS A 155 10.23 13.13 -8.32
N ALA A 156 10.39 14.25 -7.62
CA ALA A 156 9.52 14.62 -6.50
C ALA A 156 8.08 14.85 -6.97
N LEU A 157 7.89 15.45 -8.14
CA LEU A 157 6.58 15.66 -8.74
C LEU A 157 5.93 14.32 -9.15
N GLU A 158 6.68 13.45 -9.84
CA GLU A 158 6.20 12.11 -10.23
C GLU A 158 5.73 11.32 -8.99
N LEU A 159 6.54 11.30 -7.93
CA LEU A 159 6.18 10.64 -6.67
C LEU A 159 4.96 11.27 -6.02
N LYS A 160 4.87 12.61 -6.01
CA LYS A 160 3.72 13.32 -5.44
C LYS A 160 2.43 12.94 -6.16
N VAL A 161 2.43 12.94 -7.49
CA VAL A 161 1.26 12.56 -8.30
C VAL A 161 0.85 11.12 -8.00
N TYR A 162 1.81 10.21 -7.91
CA TYR A 162 1.54 8.81 -7.59
C TYR A 162 0.92 8.63 -6.19
N VAL A 163 1.48 9.29 -5.17
CA VAL A 163 0.97 9.22 -3.79
C VAL A 163 -0.42 9.87 -3.68
N ASP A 164 -0.63 11.02 -4.32
CA ASP A 164 -1.91 11.71 -4.31
C ASP A 164 -3.00 10.86 -5.01
N ASP A 165 -2.68 10.18 -6.12
CA ASP A 165 -3.59 9.24 -6.80
C ASP A 165 -3.92 8.00 -5.95
N LEU A 166 -2.92 7.39 -5.31
CA LEU A 166 -3.15 6.27 -4.39
C LEU A 166 -4.04 6.68 -3.22
N MET A 167 -3.80 7.85 -2.64
CA MET A 167 -4.59 8.34 -1.51
C MET A 167 -6.02 8.68 -1.95
N ALA A 168 -6.20 9.29 -3.12
CA ALA A 168 -7.53 9.55 -3.68
C ALA A 168 -8.32 8.25 -3.88
N LYS A 169 -7.68 7.20 -4.40
CA LYS A 169 -8.28 5.87 -4.54
C LYS A 169 -8.60 5.22 -3.19
N HIS A 170 -7.72 5.37 -2.20
CA HIS A 170 -7.96 4.88 -0.84
C HIS A 170 -9.17 5.56 -0.18
N LEU A 171 -9.30 6.88 -0.30
CA LEU A 171 -10.42 7.66 0.25
C LEU A 171 -11.74 7.41 -0.49
N ALA A 172 -11.67 7.15 -1.79
CA ALA A 172 -12.85 6.84 -2.60
C ALA A 172 -13.35 5.39 -2.44
N ALA A 173 -12.49 4.48 -1.98
CA ALA A 173 -12.86 3.10 -1.75
C ALA A 173 -13.92 3.02 -0.63
N PRO A 174 -15.04 2.30 -0.84
CA PRO A 174 -16.06 2.11 0.21
C PRO A 174 -15.54 1.37 1.44
N ASP A 175 -14.58 0.47 1.25
CA ASP A 175 -13.91 -0.28 2.30
C ASP A 175 -12.43 -0.53 1.93
N PRO A 176 -11.54 0.45 2.19
CA PRO A 176 -10.12 0.28 1.91
C PRO A 176 -9.41 -0.67 2.91
N HIS A 177 -10.13 -1.16 3.92
CA HIS A 177 -9.58 -1.95 5.02
C HIS A 177 -10.48 -3.15 5.34
N SER A 178 -10.68 -4.01 4.35
CA SER A 178 -11.57 -5.19 4.42
C SER A 178 -11.20 -6.23 5.48
N GLN A 179 -10.02 -6.13 6.09
CA GLN A 179 -9.64 -6.94 7.24
C GLN A 179 -10.37 -6.56 8.56
N TYR A 180 -11.03 -5.40 8.60
CA TYR A 180 -11.76 -4.92 9.79
C TYR A 180 -13.26 -4.92 9.54
N ALA A 181 -14.05 -5.14 10.60
CA ALA A 181 -15.50 -5.00 10.52
C ALA A 181 -15.89 -3.53 10.27
N GLN A 182 -16.86 -3.31 9.39
CA GLN A 182 -17.37 -1.97 9.09
C GLN A 182 -18.01 -1.32 10.33
N LYS A 183 -17.89 0.01 10.44
CA LYS A 183 -18.49 0.76 11.56
C LYS A 183 -20.00 0.86 11.45
N ASP A 184 -20.50 1.07 10.23
CA ASP A 184 -21.93 1.10 9.94
C ASP A 184 -22.35 -0.27 9.43
N SER A 185 -23.27 -0.90 10.17
CA SER A 185 -23.93 -2.14 9.78
C SER A 185 -22.99 -3.28 9.32
N PRO A 186 -22.00 -3.69 10.13
CA PRO A 186 -21.07 -4.74 9.74
C PRO A 186 -21.77 -6.08 9.51
N THR A 187 -21.37 -6.78 8.45
CA THR A 187 -21.64 -8.22 8.31
C THR A 187 -20.56 -8.99 9.07
N LEU A 188 -20.92 -9.64 10.17
CA LEU A 188 -19.99 -10.48 10.94
C LEU A 188 -19.90 -11.88 10.31
N THR A 189 -18.69 -12.34 10.01
CA THR A 189 -18.41 -13.70 9.51
C THR A 189 -17.55 -14.48 10.51
N GLY A 190 -17.54 -15.82 10.41
CA GLY A 190 -16.80 -16.68 11.33
C GLY A 190 -17.49 -16.85 12.70
N ILE A 191 -16.70 -16.84 13.79
CA ILE A 191 -17.17 -17.02 15.18
C ILE A 191 -16.83 -15.75 16.00
N PRO A 192 -17.59 -14.65 15.84
CA PRO A 192 -17.35 -13.42 16.59
C PRO A 192 -17.53 -13.65 18.09
N LYS A 193 -16.58 -13.16 18.89
CA LYS A 193 -16.64 -13.22 20.36
C LYS A 193 -16.94 -11.84 20.92
N VAL A 194 -17.89 -11.78 21.84
CA VAL A 194 -18.19 -10.58 22.64
C VAL A 194 -18.21 -10.96 24.13
N PRO A 195 -17.87 -10.04 25.05
CA PRO A 195 -17.94 -10.30 26.48
C PRO A 195 -19.35 -10.73 26.90
N THR A 196 -19.44 -11.67 27.86
CA THR A 196 -20.73 -12.11 28.44
C THR A 196 -21.28 -11.01 29.34
N PRO A 197 -22.44 -10.40 29.01
CA PRO A 197 -23.06 -9.41 29.88
C PRO A 197 -23.49 -10.02 31.21
N ALA A 198 -23.52 -9.21 32.27
CA ALA A 198 -24.10 -9.61 33.55
C ALA A 198 -25.63 -9.84 33.42
N ALA A 199 -26.19 -10.70 34.27
CA ALA A 199 -27.62 -10.96 34.30
C ALA A 199 -28.45 -9.67 34.47
N GLY A 200 -29.57 -9.57 33.75
CA GLY A 200 -30.45 -8.39 33.78
C GLY A 200 -29.94 -7.17 33.00
N ASN A 201 -28.81 -7.27 32.29
CA ASN A 201 -28.31 -6.18 31.42
C ASN A 201 -29.32 -5.87 30.28
N SER A 202 -29.72 -4.60 30.19
CA SER A 202 -30.68 -4.09 29.20
C SER A 202 -30.07 -3.04 28.25
N THR A 203 -28.75 -3.10 28.04
CA THR A 203 -28.03 -2.19 27.15
C THR A 203 -28.13 -2.64 25.69
N LYS A 204 -27.56 -1.86 24.77
CA LYS A 204 -27.47 -2.21 23.34
C LYS A 204 -26.26 -3.10 22.99
N GLN A 205 -25.66 -3.77 23.98
CA GLN A 205 -24.60 -4.74 23.74
C GLN A 205 -25.13 -5.95 22.95
N ILE A 206 -24.28 -6.55 22.11
CA ILE A 206 -24.61 -7.80 21.41
C ILE A 206 -24.72 -8.91 22.46
N ALA A 207 -25.85 -9.64 22.46
CA ALA A 207 -26.01 -10.82 23.30
C ALA A 207 -25.19 -11.99 22.74
N ASN A 208 -24.40 -12.65 23.58
CA ASN A 208 -23.70 -13.88 23.20
C ASN A 208 -24.48 -15.13 23.60
N THR A 209 -24.02 -16.29 23.12
CA THR A 209 -24.69 -17.58 23.34
C THR A 209 -24.76 -17.97 24.81
N GLU A 210 -23.72 -17.66 25.60
CA GLU A 210 -23.67 -17.94 27.04
C GLU A 210 -24.71 -17.14 27.83
N PHE A 211 -24.89 -15.85 27.51
CA PHE A 211 -25.90 -14.99 28.14
C PHE A 211 -27.33 -15.46 27.85
N VAL A 212 -27.62 -15.82 26.59
CA VAL A 212 -28.94 -16.34 26.20
C VAL A 212 -29.22 -17.68 26.87
N ALA A 213 -28.26 -18.59 26.86
CA ALA A 213 -28.40 -19.89 27.53
C ALA A 213 -28.70 -19.74 29.03
N SER A 214 -27.95 -18.87 29.72
CA SER A 214 -28.14 -18.59 31.15
C SER A 214 -29.50 -17.95 31.43
N SER A 215 -29.96 -17.03 30.57
CA SER A 215 -31.26 -16.38 30.73
C SER A 215 -32.42 -17.36 30.55
N ILE A 216 -32.32 -18.28 29.59
CA ILE A 216 -33.33 -19.34 29.38
C ILE A 216 -33.34 -20.31 30.57
N ALA A 217 -32.17 -20.74 31.04
CA ALA A 217 -32.07 -21.62 32.21
C ALA A 217 -32.76 -20.99 33.44
N ALA A 218 -32.46 -19.73 33.74
CA ALA A 218 -33.10 -19.00 34.83
C ALA A 218 -34.63 -18.89 34.68
N MET A 219 -35.13 -18.72 33.45
CA MET A 219 -36.57 -18.70 33.18
C MET A 219 -37.20 -20.08 33.42
N VAL A 220 -36.57 -21.16 32.95
CA VAL A 220 -37.06 -22.53 33.16
C VAL A 220 -37.05 -22.91 34.64
N ASP A 221 -36.01 -22.55 35.38
CA ASP A 221 -35.89 -22.82 36.83
C ASP A 221 -36.96 -22.09 37.65
N SER A 222 -37.52 -20.99 37.14
CA SER A 222 -38.62 -20.26 37.79
C SER A 222 -40.00 -20.92 37.59
N ALA A 223 -40.16 -21.76 36.56
CA ALA A 223 -41.44 -22.35 36.19
C ALA A 223 -42.01 -23.38 37.20
N PRO A 224 -41.19 -24.28 37.81
CA PRO A 224 -41.68 -25.23 38.81
C PRO A 224 -42.44 -24.58 39.96
N ALA A 225 -41.95 -23.45 40.51
CA ALA A 225 -42.60 -22.76 41.62
C ALA A 225 -44.00 -22.24 41.21
N ALA A 226 -44.12 -21.65 40.01
CA ALA A 226 -45.42 -21.19 39.52
C ALA A 226 -46.38 -22.36 39.24
N LEU A 227 -45.88 -23.46 38.67
CA LEU A 227 -46.70 -24.64 38.39
C LEU A 227 -47.17 -25.32 39.68
N ASP A 228 -46.33 -25.32 40.72
CA ASP A 228 -46.68 -25.82 42.05
C ASP A 228 -47.83 -25.01 42.67
N THR A 229 -47.78 -23.67 42.61
CA THR A 229 -48.89 -22.84 43.11
C THR A 229 -50.22 -23.09 42.39
N LEU A 230 -50.19 -23.36 41.08
CA LEU A 230 -51.40 -23.71 40.33
C LEU A 230 -51.94 -25.08 40.74
N ASN A 231 -51.05 -26.05 40.99
CA ASN A 231 -51.40 -27.37 41.48
C ASN A 231 -52.00 -27.31 42.91
N GLU A 232 -51.41 -26.51 43.80
CA GLU A 232 -51.94 -26.26 45.15
C GLU A 232 -53.34 -25.64 45.10
N LEU A 233 -53.56 -24.63 44.24
CA LEU A 233 -54.87 -24.01 44.07
C LEU A 233 -55.89 -25.00 43.49
N ALA A 234 -55.52 -25.79 42.49
CA ALA A 234 -56.39 -26.83 41.93
C ALA A 234 -56.79 -27.86 43.00
N ALA A 235 -55.84 -28.29 43.83
CA ALA A 235 -56.09 -29.20 44.94
C ALA A 235 -56.98 -28.57 46.02
N ALA A 236 -56.77 -27.29 46.37
CA ALA A 236 -57.60 -26.56 47.35
C ALA A 236 -59.05 -26.39 46.88
N LEU A 237 -59.28 -26.31 45.57
CA LEU A 237 -60.60 -26.31 44.94
C LEU A 237 -61.17 -27.72 44.71
N GLY A 238 -60.51 -28.75 45.26
CA GLY A 238 -60.97 -30.14 45.20
C GLY A 238 -60.82 -30.79 43.83
N ASN A 239 -59.97 -30.24 42.95
CA ASN A 239 -59.84 -30.65 41.55
C ASN A 239 -61.19 -30.69 40.80
N ASP A 240 -62.14 -29.80 41.15
CA ASP A 240 -63.49 -29.79 40.59
C ASP A 240 -63.55 -28.93 39.31
N PRO A 241 -63.74 -29.52 38.11
CA PRO A 241 -63.86 -28.77 36.85
C PRO A 241 -65.10 -27.86 36.80
N ASN A 242 -66.09 -28.12 37.67
CA ASN A 242 -67.33 -27.38 37.76
C ASN A 242 -67.47 -26.65 39.11
N PHE A 243 -66.36 -26.29 39.76
CA PHE A 243 -66.34 -25.69 41.11
C PHE A 243 -67.41 -24.61 41.33
N ALA A 244 -67.56 -23.68 40.38
CA ALA A 244 -68.58 -22.63 40.46
C ALA A 244 -70.00 -23.19 40.52
N THR A 245 -70.34 -24.14 39.64
CA THR A 245 -71.64 -24.83 39.63
C THR A 245 -71.86 -25.62 40.91
N THR A 246 -70.85 -26.36 41.36
CA THR A 246 -70.89 -27.13 42.61
C THR A 246 -71.17 -26.21 43.79
N MET A 247 -70.50 -25.05 43.86
CA MET A 247 -70.70 -24.08 44.93
C MET A 247 -72.08 -23.41 44.87
N ILE A 248 -72.56 -23.06 43.68
CA ILE A 248 -73.93 -22.54 43.48
C ILE A 248 -74.96 -23.56 43.98
N ASN A 249 -74.82 -24.84 43.61
CA ASN A 249 -75.71 -25.90 44.05
C ASN A 249 -75.67 -26.09 45.57
N ALA A 250 -74.47 -26.07 46.17
CA ALA A 250 -74.30 -26.19 47.61
C ALA A 250 -74.94 -25.01 48.37
N LEU A 251 -74.87 -23.79 47.82
CA LEU A 251 -75.44 -22.58 48.41
C LEU A 251 -76.97 -22.55 48.28
N ALA A 252 -77.50 -22.91 47.11
CA ALA A 252 -78.94 -23.03 46.87
C ALA A 252 -79.59 -24.04 47.83
N GLY A 253 -78.87 -25.10 48.20
CA GLY A 253 -79.32 -26.08 49.19
C GLY A 253 -79.33 -25.59 50.64
N LYS A 254 -78.77 -24.43 50.99
CA LYS A 254 -78.71 -23.94 52.39
C LYS A 254 -80.03 -23.37 52.90
N GLN A 255 -80.78 -22.66 52.06
CA GLN A 255 -82.06 -22.08 52.46
C GLN A 255 -83.07 -23.17 52.90
N PRO A 256 -83.26 -24.29 52.17
CA PRO A 256 -84.16 -25.38 52.59
C PRO A 256 -83.76 -26.13 53.87
N LEU A 257 -82.51 -26.02 54.35
CA LEU A 257 -82.04 -26.73 55.54
C LEU A 257 -82.39 -26.01 56.85
N ASP A 258 -82.80 -24.74 56.80
CA ASP A 258 -83.26 -23.99 57.97
C ASP A 258 -84.75 -23.66 57.83
N ASN A 259 -85.56 -24.28 58.70
CA ASN A 259 -87.02 -24.12 58.66
C ASN A 259 -87.45 -22.69 58.96
N THR A 260 -86.71 -21.94 59.78
CA THR A 260 -87.05 -20.57 60.14
C THR A 260 -86.77 -19.62 58.97
N LEU A 261 -85.59 -19.69 58.36
CA LEU A 261 -85.25 -18.94 57.14
C LEU A 261 -86.13 -19.32 55.96
N THR A 262 -86.45 -20.61 55.80
CA THR A 262 -87.40 -21.07 54.76
C THR A 262 -88.76 -20.44 54.94
N ASN A 263 -89.28 -20.45 56.17
CA ASN A 263 -90.57 -19.85 56.47
C ASN A 263 -90.54 -18.32 56.31
N LEU A 264 -89.46 -17.64 56.69
CA LEU A 264 -89.36 -16.17 56.61
C LEU A 264 -89.05 -15.65 55.20
N SER A 265 -88.38 -16.45 54.35
CA SER A 265 -87.98 -16.06 53.01
C SER A 265 -89.16 -15.67 52.13
N GLY A 266 -89.12 -14.46 51.57
CA GLY A 266 -90.13 -13.99 50.62
C GLY A 266 -91.46 -13.58 51.25
N LYS A 267 -91.57 -13.58 52.59
CA LYS A 267 -92.72 -12.99 53.29
C LYS A 267 -92.60 -11.47 53.28
N ASP A 268 -93.74 -10.81 53.10
CA ASP A 268 -93.87 -9.37 53.34
C ASP A 268 -94.06 -9.08 54.84
N ILE A 269 -94.16 -7.80 55.21
CA ILE A 269 -94.29 -7.37 56.62
C ILE A 269 -95.48 -8.06 57.31
N ALA A 270 -96.61 -8.22 56.62
CA ALA A 270 -97.79 -8.88 57.16
C ALA A 270 -97.55 -10.38 57.40
N GLY A 271 -96.86 -11.05 56.46
CA GLY A 271 -96.45 -12.45 56.61
C GLY A 271 -95.48 -12.67 57.76
N LEU A 272 -94.57 -11.72 58.02
CA LEU A 272 -93.61 -11.79 59.13
C LEU A 272 -94.30 -11.69 60.50
N LEU A 273 -95.23 -10.74 60.65
CA LEU A 273 -95.99 -10.57 61.90
C LEU A 273 -96.80 -11.82 62.24
N THR A 274 -97.38 -12.47 61.22
CA THR A 274 -98.12 -13.73 61.40
C THR A 274 -97.23 -14.89 61.85
N TYR A 275 -95.95 -14.91 61.46
CA TYR A 275 -95.02 -15.98 61.85
C TYR A 275 -94.52 -15.86 63.30
N LEU A 276 -94.42 -14.63 63.82
CA LEU A 276 -93.91 -14.35 65.17
C LEU A 276 -94.94 -14.61 66.29
N GLY A 277 -96.22 -14.73 65.93
CA GLY A 277 -97.33 -14.83 66.89
C GLY A 277 -97.84 -13.44 67.27
#